data_AF-A0A9P5UMT1-F1
#
_entry.id   AF-A0A9P5UMT1-F1
#
_cell.length_a   1.000
_cell.length_b   1.000
_cell.length_c   1.000
_cell.angle_alpha   90.00
_cell.angle_beta   90.00
_cell.angle_gamma   90.00
#
_symmetry.space_group_name_H-M   'P 1'
#
loop_
_entity.id
_entity.type
_entity.pdbx_description
1 polymer ?
#
loop_
_entity_poly.entity_id
_entity_poly.type
_entity_poly.pdbx_seq_one_letter_code
_entity_poly.pdbx_strand_id
1 'polypeptide(L)'
;MLYTLASVLAFSLTVVAAPIQIQLTPKVQHQDPSAYFALKVDGSLKVSGRVIADEYVQIGGIAIEGSECALNGLVGQDGGGRLLTCQMGMWLYPKVSTEIKEHTAVGYQRPTATVSCGPFRRVIGGGGECSQPSGSIYVISSKPHENGWKIECDGASKEEWGNANVWAICAY
;
A
#
# COMPACT_ATOMS: atom_id res chain seq x y z
N MET A 1 87.60 -26.72 -12.26
CA MET A 1 87.08 -25.88 -13.37
C MET A 1 85.59 -26.12 -13.46
N LEU A 2 84.69 -25.19 -13.67
CA LEU A 2 84.64 -23.73 -13.62
C LEU A 2 83.12 -23.43 -13.69
N TYR A 3 82.69 -22.33 -13.08
CA TYR A 3 81.30 -21.86 -12.95
C TYR A 3 80.51 -21.77 -14.27
N THR A 4 79.17 -21.86 -14.19
CA THR A 4 78.29 -20.91 -14.90
C THR A 4 76.92 -20.80 -14.22
N LEU A 5 76.60 -19.57 -13.81
CA LEU A 5 75.34 -19.13 -13.23
C LEU A 5 74.26 -19.01 -14.30
N ALA A 6 73.02 -19.37 -13.97
CA ALA A 6 71.83 -18.82 -14.62
C ALA A 6 70.89 -18.26 -13.54
N SER A 7 70.82 -16.94 -13.49
CA SER A 7 69.89 -16.14 -12.71
C SER A 7 68.47 -16.34 -13.22
N VAL A 8 67.52 -16.64 -12.33
CA VAL A 8 66.08 -16.43 -12.57
C VAL A 8 65.54 -15.55 -11.46
N LEU A 9 65.16 -14.33 -11.83
CA LEU A 9 64.48 -13.35 -11.00
C LEU A 9 63.01 -13.74 -10.81
N ALA A 10 62.56 -13.60 -9.55
CA ALA A 10 61.23 -13.23 -9.06
C ALA A 10 60.02 -14.13 -9.40
N PHE A 11 59.23 -14.50 -8.39
CA PHE A 11 58.08 -13.72 -7.89
C PHE A 11 57.57 -14.38 -6.60
N SER A 12 57.65 -13.69 -5.47
CA SER A 12 56.91 -14.07 -4.27
C SER A 12 55.44 -13.72 -4.49
N LEU A 13 54.58 -14.72 -4.70
CA LEU A 13 53.14 -14.52 -4.74
C LEU A 13 52.62 -14.61 -3.29
N THR A 14 52.26 -13.48 -2.69
CA THR A 14 51.41 -13.47 -1.49
C THR A 14 49.98 -13.73 -1.95
N VAL A 15 49.45 -14.91 -1.63
CA VAL A 15 48.01 -15.18 -1.78
C VAL A 15 47.30 -14.40 -0.68
N VAL A 16 46.82 -13.19 -1.02
CA VAL A 16 45.79 -12.51 -0.23
C VAL A 16 44.51 -13.32 -0.40
N ALA A 17 43.99 -13.83 0.72
CA ALA A 17 42.79 -14.65 0.78
C ALA A 17 41.59 -13.99 0.08
N ALA A 18 41.38 -14.30 -1.20
CA ALA A 18 40.07 -14.16 -1.81
C ALA A 18 39.26 -15.40 -1.43
N PRO A 19 38.02 -15.26 -0.92
CA PRO A 19 37.20 -16.42 -0.60
C PRO A 19 36.97 -17.22 -1.88
N ILE A 20 37.37 -18.50 -1.86
CA ILE A 20 37.06 -19.45 -2.92
C ILE A 20 35.53 -19.57 -2.97
N GLN A 21 34.93 -19.01 -4.01
CA GLN A 21 33.50 -19.20 -4.29
C GLN A 21 33.32 -20.55 -4.98
N ILE A 22 32.98 -21.59 -4.22
CA ILE A 22 32.57 -22.88 -4.79
C ILE A 22 31.08 -22.77 -5.12
N GLN A 23 30.75 -22.42 -6.37
CA GLN A 23 29.37 -22.39 -6.83
C GLN A 23 28.93 -23.81 -7.24
N LEU A 24 28.53 -24.61 -6.24
CA LEU A 24 27.79 -25.84 -6.51
C LEU A 24 26.44 -25.42 -7.11
N THR A 25 26.18 -25.78 -8.35
CA THR A 25 24.85 -25.62 -8.96
C THR A 25 24.17 -26.99 -9.00
N PRO A 26 23.74 -27.58 -7.87
CA PRO A 26 22.82 -28.70 -7.96
C PRO A 26 21.50 -28.13 -8.45
N LYS A 27 21.16 -28.40 -9.72
CA LYS A 27 19.75 -28.33 -10.12
C LYS A 27 19.04 -29.42 -9.35
N VAL A 28 18.45 -29.09 -8.22
CA VAL A 28 17.50 -29.98 -7.55
C VAL A 28 16.22 -29.92 -8.38
N GLN A 29 16.09 -30.82 -9.34
CA GLN A 29 14.84 -31.04 -10.06
C GLN A 29 14.08 -32.10 -9.29
N HIS A 30 12.92 -31.72 -8.74
CA HIS A 30 12.01 -32.69 -8.17
C HIS A 30 11.14 -33.26 -9.30
N GLN A 31 11.31 -34.54 -9.60
CA GLN A 31 10.68 -35.22 -10.72
C GLN A 31 9.30 -35.82 -10.36
N ASP A 32 8.94 -35.85 -9.08
CA ASP A 32 7.66 -36.38 -8.61
C ASP A 32 6.69 -35.23 -8.26
N PRO A 33 5.59 -35.04 -9.00
CA PRO A 33 4.60 -34.01 -8.69
C PRO A 33 3.84 -34.23 -7.37
N SER A 34 4.05 -35.37 -6.69
CA SER A 34 3.30 -35.79 -5.50
C SER A 34 4.07 -35.63 -4.19
N ALA A 35 5.38 -35.38 -4.23
CA ALA A 35 6.17 -35.28 -3.00
C ALA A 35 6.31 -33.83 -2.54
N TYR A 36 5.78 -33.56 -1.35
CA TYR A 36 6.02 -32.34 -0.60
C TYR A 36 7.44 -32.40 -0.02
N PHE A 37 8.27 -31.41 -0.29
CA PHE A 37 9.59 -31.29 0.34
C PHE A 37 9.58 -30.15 1.36
N ALA A 38 10.16 -30.38 2.52
CA ALA A 38 10.36 -29.34 3.52
C ALA A 38 11.71 -28.64 3.25
N LEU A 39 11.66 -27.33 2.95
CA LEU A 39 12.86 -26.50 2.85
C LEU A 39 13.01 -25.66 4.12
N LYS A 40 14.09 -25.90 4.88
CA LYS A 40 14.50 -25.01 5.96
C LYS A 40 15.70 -24.18 5.53
N VAL A 41 15.61 -22.87 5.67
CA VAL A 41 16.71 -21.93 5.42
C VAL A 41 16.97 -21.17 6.72
N ASP A 42 18.14 -21.34 7.33
CA ASP A 42 18.52 -20.65 8.59
C ASP A 42 19.01 -19.20 8.33
N GLY A 43 18.70 -18.63 7.17
CA GLY A 43 19.16 -17.33 6.70
C GLY A 43 18.18 -16.72 5.70
N SER A 44 18.71 -16.02 4.70
CA SER A 44 17.87 -15.35 3.69
C SER A 44 17.61 -16.23 2.47
N LEU A 45 16.34 -16.34 2.08
CA LEU A 45 15.93 -16.91 0.79
C LEU A 45 15.79 -15.77 -0.23
N LYS A 46 16.64 -15.74 -1.26
CA LYS A 46 16.51 -14.80 -2.38
C LYS A 46 15.90 -15.50 -3.60
N VAL A 47 14.77 -14.99 -4.07
CA VAL A 47 14.05 -15.54 -5.22
C VAL A 47 14.02 -14.49 -6.32
N SER A 48 14.52 -14.81 -7.52
CA SER A 48 14.49 -13.90 -8.69
C SER A 48 13.10 -13.85 -9.36
N GLY A 49 12.23 -14.80 -9.02
CA GLY A 49 10.85 -14.91 -9.51
C GLY A 49 9.81 -14.69 -8.40
N ARG A 50 8.67 -15.35 -8.53
CA ARG A 50 7.57 -15.28 -7.55
C ARG A 50 7.70 -16.37 -6.48
N VAL A 51 7.32 -16.04 -5.25
CA VAL A 51 6.97 -17.03 -4.22
C VAL A 51 5.49 -17.30 -4.35
N ILE A 52 5.11 -18.56 -4.59
CA ILE A 52 3.71 -19.01 -4.77
C ILE A 52 3.46 -20.09 -3.71
N ALA A 53 2.35 -19.97 -2.99
CA ALA A 53 1.84 -20.99 -2.09
C ALA A 53 0.40 -21.31 -2.51
N ASP A 54 0.03 -22.59 -2.48
CA ASP A 54 -1.33 -23.02 -2.86
C ASP A 54 -2.39 -22.59 -1.83
N GLU A 55 -1.97 -22.38 -0.58
CA GLU A 55 -2.84 -21.90 0.50
C GLU A 55 -2.39 -20.54 1.03
N TYR A 56 -1.46 -20.52 1.99
CA TYR A 56 -1.10 -19.31 2.74
C TYR A 56 0.40 -19.16 2.93
N VAL A 57 0.87 -17.91 2.94
CA VAL A 57 2.23 -17.55 3.40
C VAL A 57 2.11 -16.95 4.79
N GLN A 58 2.67 -17.62 5.78
CA GLN A 58 2.74 -17.10 7.14
C GLN A 58 4.01 -16.25 7.31
N ILE A 59 3.86 -15.04 7.85
CA ILE A 59 4.98 -14.16 8.18
C ILE A 59 5.21 -14.25 9.69
N GLY A 60 6.31 -14.87 10.11
CA GLY A 60 6.59 -15.07 11.53
C GLY A 60 7.03 -13.81 12.29
N GLY A 61 7.58 -12.82 11.59
CA GLY A 61 8.05 -11.58 12.20
C GLY A 61 6.90 -10.67 12.62
N ILE A 62 6.98 -10.13 13.84
CA ILE A 62 6.03 -9.12 14.34
C ILE A 62 6.62 -7.73 14.13
N ALA A 63 5.89 -6.89 13.40
CA ALA A 63 6.15 -5.48 13.21
C ALA A 63 5.29 -4.65 14.17
N ILE A 64 5.84 -3.54 14.66
CA ILE A 64 5.14 -2.60 15.54
C ILE A 64 4.78 -1.39 14.70
N GLU A 65 3.50 -1.03 14.63
CA GLU A 65 3.06 0.16 13.92
C GLU A 65 3.83 1.40 14.41
N GLY A 66 4.30 2.22 13.47
CA GLY A 66 5.04 3.45 13.74
C GLY A 66 6.51 3.23 14.11
N SER A 67 6.96 1.99 14.30
CA SER A 67 8.39 1.73 14.52
C SER A 67 9.18 1.78 13.22
N GLU A 68 10.48 2.04 13.32
CA GLU A 68 11.38 2.06 12.17
C GLU A 68 11.48 0.69 11.48
N CYS A 69 11.71 0.73 10.17
CA CYS A 69 11.96 -0.44 9.33
C CYS A 69 13.04 -0.15 8.28
N ALA A 70 13.82 -1.19 7.96
CA ALA A 70 15.06 -1.02 7.20
C ALA A 70 14.87 -0.64 5.73
N LEU A 71 13.82 -1.15 5.08
CA LEU A 71 13.61 -0.99 3.63
C LEU A 71 12.12 -0.80 3.31
N ASN A 72 11.80 0.21 2.54
CA ASN A 72 10.44 0.40 2.03
C ASN A 72 9.99 -0.80 1.18
N GLY A 73 8.72 -1.18 1.33
CA GLY A 73 8.13 -2.30 0.61
C GLY A 73 8.25 -3.66 1.32
N LEU A 74 8.90 -3.74 2.49
CA LEU A 74 8.79 -4.93 3.33
C LEU A 74 7.34 -5.15 3.75
N VAL A 75 6.91 -6.41 3.77
CA VAL A 75 5.58 -6.84 4.23
C VAL A 75 5.75 -7.61 5.54
N GLY A 76 4.98 -7.23 6.55
CA GLY A 76 4.99 -7.83 7.88
C GLY A 76 3.58 -7.97 8.43
N GLN A 77 3.48 -8.42 9.68
CA GLN A 77 2.22 -8.43 10.42
C GLN A 77 2.42 -7.86 11.83
N ASP A 78 1.37 -7.31 12.43
CA ASP A 78 1.36 -6.98 13.85
C ASP A 78 1.07 -8.21 14.73
N GLY A 79 1.05 -8.03 16.06
CA GLY A 79 0.74 -9.10 17.01
C GLY A 79 -0.68 -9.68 16.89
N GLY A 80 -1.58 -9.01 16.18
CA GLY A 80 -2.94 -9.47 15.88
C GLY A 80 -3.09 -10.08 14.49
N GLY A 81 -2.01 -10.18 13.70
CA GLY A 81 -2.04 -10.71 12.34
C GLY A 81 -2.50 -9.72 11.27
N ARG A 82 -2.60 -8.42 11.57
CA ARG A 82 -2.90 -7.39 10.57
C ARG A 82 -1.66 -7.08 9.74
N LEU A 83 -1.82 -6.98 8.43
CA LEU A 83 -0.72 -6.65 7.52
C LEU A 83 -0.19 -5.25 7.80
N LEU A 84 1.14 -5.15 7.86
CA LEU A 84 1.90 -3.91 7.88
C LEU A 84 2.82 -3.88 6.66
N THR A 85 3.04 -2.68 6.15
CA THR A 85 4.02 -2.45 5.07
C THR A 85 4.99 -1.37 5.52
N CYS A 86 6.28 -1.58 5.25
CA CYS A 86 7.28 -0.57 5.51
C CYS A 86 7.12 0.55 4.46
N GLN A 87 6.74 1.74 4.92
CA GLN A 87 6.53 2.92 4.10
C GLN A 87 7.28 4.10 4.72
N MET A 88 8.10 4.77 3.92
CA MET A 88 8.91 5.90 4.37
C MET A 88 9.76 5.60 5.62
N GLY A 89 10.29 4.37 5.72
CA GLY A 89 11.10 3.91 6.84
C GLY A 89 10.32 3.56 8.12
N MET A 90 8.98 3.51 8.08
CA MET A 90 8.15 3.12 9.21
C MET A 90 7.15 2.01 8.85
N TRP A 91 6.84 1.14 9.80
CA TRP A 91 5.77 0.16 9.66
C TRP A 91 4.40 0.85 9.75
N LEU A 92 3.66 0.85 8.65
CA LEU A 92 2.33 1.46 8.57
C LEU A 92 1.31 0.45 8.06
N TYR A 93 0.05 0.60 8.47
CA TYR A 93 -1.03 -0.13 7.81
C TYR A 93 -1.14 0.30 6.34
N PRO A 94 -1.48 -0.64 5.44
CA PRO A 94 -1.88 -0.30 4.09
C PRO A 94 -2.98 0.78 4.14
N LYS A 95 -2.72 1.91 3.49
CA LYS A 95 -3.70 3.01 3.41
C LYS A 95 -4.63 2.76 2.24
N VAL A 96 -5.92 2.97 2.48
CA VAL A 96 -6.92 3.00 1.41
C VAL A 96 -6.73 4.29 0.63
N SER A 97 -6.66 4.20 -0.71
CA SER A 97 -6.57 5.38 -1.57
C SER A 97 -7.93 6.09 -1.58
N THR A 98 -7.97 7.33 -1.10
CA THR A 98 -9.19 8.14 -1.05
C THR A 98 -9.14 9.31 -2.03
N GLU A 99 -10.30 9.69 -2.55
CA GLU A 99 -10.52 10.96 -3.25
C GLU A 99 -11.81 11.61 -2.73
N ILE A 100 -11.88 12.94 -2.81
CA ILE A 100 -13.10 13.69 -2.49
C ILE A 100 -13.74 14.12 -3.82
N LYS A 101 -15.03 13.82 -3.98
CA LYS A 101 -15.86 14.33 -5.08
C LYS A 101 -16.83 15.36 -4.51
N GLU A 102 -16.99 16.47 -5.22
CA GLU A 102 -17.87 17.56 -4.81
C GLU A 102 -18.81 17.99 -5.93
N HIS A 103 -19.96 18.53 -5.54
CA HIS A 103 -20.92 19.15 -6.45
C HIS A 103 -21.73 20.22 -5.72
N THR A 104 -22.09 21.29 -6.43
CA THR A 104 -22.95 22.35 -5.89
C THR A 104 -24.22 22.45 -6.72
N ALA A 105 -25.37 22.36 -6.05
CA ALA A 105 -26.67 22.66 -6.63
C ALA A 105 -27.23 23.95 -6.03
N VAL A 106 -27.93 24.73 -6.85
CA VAL A 106 -28.57 25.99 -6.44
C VAL A 106 -30.07 25.86 -6.61
N GLY A 107 -30.83 26.41 -5.68
CA GLY A 107 -32.29 26.34 -5.71
C GLY A 107 -32.94 27.24 -4.67
N TYR A 108 -34.21 27.60 -4.92
CA TYR A 108 -35.02 28.34 -3.96
C TYR A 108 -35.53 27.43 -2.88
N GLN A 109 -35.46 27.88 -1.62
CA GLN A 109 -35.96 27.21 -0.42
C GLN A 109 -35.31 25.83 -0.14
N ARG A 110 -35.29 24.90 -1.09
CA ARG A 110 -34.80 23.52 -0.93
C ARG A 110 -33.84 23.05 -2.02
N PRO A 111 -32.64 23.64 -2.11
CA PRO A 111 -31.60 23.10 -2.97
C PRO A 111 -31.23 21.68 -2.51
N THR A 112 -31.06 20.78 -3.48
CA THR A 112 -30.69 19.37 -3.27
C THR A 112 -29.50 19.07 -4.15
N ALA A 113 -28.42 18.55 -3.56
CA ALA A 113 -27.21 18.22 -4.29
C ALA A 113 -26.84 16.74 -4.09
N THR A 114 -26.40 16.12 -5.17
CA THR A 114 -25.91 14.74 -5.19
C THR A 114 -24.56 14.68 -5.90
N VAL A 115 -23.65 13.87 -5.38
CA VAL A 115 -22.37 13.57 -6.04
C VAL A 115 -22.04 12.10 -5.90
N SER A 116 -21.51 11.50 -6.96
CA SER A 116 -21.21 10.06 -7.02
C SER A 116 -19.72 9.80 -7.26
N CYS A 117 -19.22 8.72 -6.67
CA CYS A 117 -17.89 8.18 -6.93
C CYS A 117 -17.79 7.60 -8.35
N GLY A 118 -16.57 7.57 -8.88
CA GLY A 118 -16.30 6.92 -10.18
C GLY A 118 -16.55 5.41 -10.17
N PRO A 119 -16.56 4.75 -11.34
CA PRO A 119 -16.97 3.35 -11.49
C PRO A 119 -16.09 2.33 -10.75
N PHE A 120 -14.83 2.67 -10.46
CA PHE A 120 -13.88 1.81 -9.75
C PHE A 120 -13.63 2.24 -8.31
N ARG A 121 -14.53 3.03 -7.73
CA ARG A 121 -14.42 3.51 -6.36
C ARG A 121 -15.75 3.34 -5.65
N ARG A 122 -15.70 3.24 -4.33
CA ARG A 122 -16.87 3.10 -3.45
C ARG A 122 -16.96 4.27 -2.49
N VAL A 123 -18.20 4.75 -2.27
CA VAL A 123 -18.45 5.73 -1.23
C VAL A 123 -18.18 5.11 0.14
N ILE A 124 -17.33 5.76 0.93
CA ILE A 124 -17.02 5.38 2.33
C ILE A 124 -17.48 6.43 3.34
N GLY A 125 -18.00 7.56 2.85
CA GLY A 125 -18.53 8.64 3.67
C GLY A 125 -18.86 9.85 2.80
N GLY A 126 -19.36 10.89 3.43
CA GLY A 126 -19.68 12.14 2.75
C GLY A 126 -20.35 13.12 3.70
N GLY A 127 -20.81 14.22 3.12
CA GLY A 127 -21.48 15.29 3.84
C GLY A 127 -21.87 16.40 2.90
N GLY A 128 -22.25 17.52 3.49
CA GLY A 128 -22.50 18.73 2.74
C GLY A 128 -22.82 19.90 3.65
N GLU A 129 -22.90 21.06 3.04
CA GLU A 129 -23.25 22.31 3.67
C GLU A 129 -24.34 23.03 2.87
N CYS A 130 -25.10 23.86 3.58
CA CYS A 130 -26.09 24.74 2.99
C CYS A 130 -25.68 26.18 3.27
N SER A 131 -25.75 27.04 2.26
CA SER A 131 -25.48 28.47 2.41
C SER A 131 -26.48 29.30 1.63
N GLN A 132 -26.80 30.49 2.12
CA GLN A 132 -27.65 31.45 1.41
C GLN A 132 -27.21 32.88 1.74
N PRO A 133 -27.50 33.88 0.88
CA PRO A 133 -27.03 35.26 1.07
C PRO A 133 -27.51 35.92 2.36
N SER A 134 -28.75 35.65 2.79
CA SER A 134 -29.32 36.19 4.02
C SER A 134 -30.29 35.23 4.70
N GLY A 135 -30.57 35.44 6.00
CA GLY A 135 -31.42 34.53 6.77
C GLY A 135 -30.75 33.18 7.08
N SER A 136 -31.56 32.18 7.46
CA SER A 136 -31.06 30.85 7.82
C SER A 136 -31.47 29.75 6.84
N ILE A 137 -30.49 28.90 6.50
CA ILE A 137 -30.64 27.65 5.75
C ILE A 137 -29.94 26.53 6.50
N TYR A 138 -30.55 25.34 6.50
CA TYR A 138 -30.04 24.20 7.25
C TYR A 138 -30.04 22.94 6.41
N VAL A 139 -29.10 22.03 6.69
CA VAL A 139 -29.12 20.67 6.15
C VAL A 139 -30.25 19.91 6.85
N ILE A 140 -31.24 19.47 6.09
CA ILE A 140 -32.36 18.64 6.59
C ILE A 140 -32.17 17.16 6.27
N SER A 141 -31.32 16.84 5.30
CA SER A 141 -30.94 15.46 4.99
C SER A 141 -29.48 15.40 4.59
N SER A 142 -28.75 14.42 5.12
CA SER A 142 -27.39 14.09 4.71
C SER A 142 -27.24 12.57 4.83
N LYS A 143 -27.13 11.89 3.70
CA LYS A 143 -27.12 10.43 3.67
C LYS A 143 -26.39 9.88 2.44
N PRO A 144 -25.91 8.62 2.50
CA PRO A 144 -25.51 7.90 1.31
C PRO A 144 -26.63 7.89 0.27
N HIS A 145 -26.28 8.06 -0.99
CA HIS A 145 -27.19 7.98 -2.12
C HIS A 145 -26.47 7.34 -3.30
N GLU A 146 -26.93 6.17 -3.71
CA GLU A 146 -26.23 5.33 -4.71
C GLU A 146 -24.76 5.10 -4.30
N ASN A 147 -23.83 5.22 -5.25
CA ASN A 147 -22.39 5.17 -4.99
C ASN A 147 -21.83 6.56 -4.60
N GLY A 148 -22.56 7.31 -3.80
CA GLY A 148 -22.33 8.73 -3.59
C GLY A 148 -22.97 9.28 -2.32
N TRP A 149 -23.05 10.60 -2.25
CA TRP A 149 -23.67 11.31 -1.14
C TRP A 149 -24.73 12.28 -1.64
N LYS A 150 -25.78 12.45 -0.83
CA LYS A 150 -26.85 13.43 -1.07
C LYS A 150 -26.99 14.32 0.15
N ILE A 151 -27.16 15.61 -0.09
CA ILE A 151 -27.73 16.53 0.90
C ILE A 151 -28.98 17.21 0.38
N GLU A 152 -29.87 17.54 1.31
CA GLU A 152 -31.05 18.37 1.09
C GLU A 152 -31.02 19.51 2.09
N CYS A 153 -31.23 20.72 1.60
CA CYS A 153 -31.31 21.92 2.42
C CYS A 153 -32.75 22.39 2.60
N ASP A 154 -33.01 23.15 3.66
CA ASP A 154 -34.26 23.90 3.85
C ASP A 154 -33.96 25.30 4.38
N GLY A 155 -34.32 26.31 3.60
CA GLY A 155 -34.17 27.73 3.88
C GLY A 155 -35.50 28.36 4.26
N ALA A 156 -35.44 29.36 5.14
CA ALA A 156 -36.64 30.09 5.56
C ALA A 156 -37.25 30.96 4.44
N SER A 157 -36.44 31.38 3.46
CA SER A 157 -36.86 32.26 2.35
C SER A 157 -37.18 31.46 1.08
N LYS A 158 -38.30 31.82 0.43
CA LYS A 158 -38.69 31.28 -0.89
C LYS A 158 -38.18 32.11 -2.06
N GLU A 159 -37.67 33.31 -1.78
CA GLU A 159 -37.28 34.31 -2.78
C GLU A 159 -35.76 34.44 -2.88
N GLU A 160 -35.02 33.80 -1.98
CA GLU A 160 -33.58 33.76 -1.97
C GLU A 160 -33.05 32.42 -2.49
N TRP A 161 -31.99 32.50 -3.29
CA TRP A 161 -31.25 31.33 -3.73
C TRP A 161 -30.40 30.77 -2.59
N GLY A 162 -30.55 29.48 -2.32
CA GLY A 162 -29.64 28.72 -1.48
C GLY A 162 -28.71 27.85 -2.31
N ASN A 163 -27.53 27.58 -1.79
CA ASN A 163 -26.58 26.61 -2.31
C ASN A 163 -26.59 25.36 -1.43
N ALA A 164 -26.66 24.20 -2.05
CA ALA A 164 -26.35 22.91 -1.44
C ALA A 164 -25.00 22.44 -2.02
N ASN A 165 -23.96 22.45 -1.20
CA ASN A 165 -22.64 21.92 -1.57
C ASN A 165 -22.50 20.53 -0.94
N VAL A 166 -22.32 19.50 -1.75
CA VAL A 166 -22.23 18.09 -1.32
C VAL A 166 -20.84 17.55 -1.61
N TRP A 167 -20.32 16.72 -0.71
CA TRP A 167 -19.11 15.94 -0.91
C TRP A 167 -19.30 14.45 -0.62
N ALA A 168 -18.63 13.61 -1.40
CA ALA A 168 -18.49 12.19 -1.17
C ALA A 168 -17.01 11.82 -1.05
N ILE A 169 -16.68 10.99 -0.06
CA ILE A 169 -15.35 10.40 0.13
C ILE A 169 -15.37 9.04 -0.56
N CYS A 170 -14.54 8.89 -1.59
CA CYS A 170 -14.50 7.73 -2.46
C CYS A 170 -13.20 6.97 -2.26
N ALA A 171 -13.28 5.68 -1.97
CA ALA A 171 -12.15 4.79 -1.78
C ALA A 171 -12.03 3.76 -2.91
N TYR A 172 -10.82 3.27 -3.16
CA TYR A 172 -10.57 2.07 -3.97
C TYR A 172 -10.55 0.81 -3.10
#